data_AF-A0A3D2KFJ7-F1
#
_entry.id   AF-A0A3D2KFJ7-F1
#
_cell.length_a   1.000
_cell.length_b   1.000
_cell.length_c   1.000
_cell.angle_alpha   90.00
_cell.angle_beta   90.00
_cell.angle_gamma   90.00
#
_symmetry.space_group_name_H-M   'P 1'
#
loop_
_entity.id
_entity.type
_entity.pdbx_description
1 polymer ?
#
loop_
_entity_poly.entity_id
_entity_poly.type
_entity_poly.pdbx_seq_one_letter_code
_entity_poly.pdbx_strand_id
1 'polypeptide(L)'
;MNRVTTENQNENANKHSCTIEMIAFNAYFIIMLVLKGLGFTSGIVYQTAIAVAFLCLACKIAIGKYNNIQKVVILAVTILAVFCWRSSGDLGTLFCISLIVSMKNIGKEHVFRIGAVVWTASFIALTLSQLLNLGTRDFVIHSKFGLGYIIRWALGYSHPNVLQIAYTTLVFYWMYLVHPDSSKPLHKDKKTILPVLFSVVGTLYIFLYSFSTTGLLMYLIYIFTLVLLEKRRRDGAERREAEKLLIALIFPVCVILSTLGPVILKGQAFDVINQLMNTRPALSRYYLTTYGVSLLGRDFSSLSANITLDCSYMYLLMHGGLLLFLILIIAYFCMIKWTVDQKTTWKNNNEIAMLVSFSFTAISEPFAFNTSFKNVTLILLGYYLYQVSAPYGVEKAWIPILSQIGEKEVSIPNTWARFVQFKERICHAAKKYRFPVAGIGTAAAVIGMAAVLIGGYSATRAIARRISCETDLSSTSVYYTEKEIDALRKDPEVLVLNYEDEDDPMLMFDNRNMFILEKVRGGISAALWIGIGSSVLVCCAMILIDSAKEKN
;
A
#
# COMPACT_ATOMS: atom_id res chain seq x y z
N MET A 1 31.55 -18.39 -37.01
CA MET A 1 32.36 -17.99 -35.83
C MET A 1 31.82 -16.74 -35.13
N ASN A 2 31.41 -15.68 -35.84
CA ASN A 2 30.84 -14.45 -35.23
C ASN A 2 29.46 -14.58 -34.54
N ARG A 3 28.72 -15.68 -34.76
CA ARG A 3 27.39 -15.92 -34.16
C ARG A 3 27.45 -16.57 -32.77
N VAL A 4 28.47 -17.39 -32.54
CA VAL A 4 28.70 -18.08 -31.26
C VAL A 4 29.27 -17.12 -30.20
N THR A 5 30.02 -16.11 -30.62
CA THR A 5 30.53 -15.05 -29.73
C THR A 5 29.44 -14.06 -29.31
N THR A 6 28.41 -13.81 -30.12
CA THR A 6 27.27 -12.93 -29.77
C THR A 6 26.25 -13.63 -28.87
N GLU A 7 26.02 -14.94 -29.02
CA GLU A 7 25.17 -15.72 -28.09
C GLU A 7 25.79 -15.84 -26.69
N ASN A 8 27.10 -16.10 -26.60
CA ASN A 8 27.80 -16.16 -25.31
C ASN A 8 27.91 -14.79 -24.60
N GLN A 9 27.97 -13.67 -25.35
CA GLN A 9 27.91 -12.33 -24.76
C GLN A 9 26.49 -11.98 -24.26
N ASN A 10 25.43 -12.43 -24.94
CA ASN A 10 24.05 -12.26 -24.49
C ASN A 10 23.68 -13.19 -23.30
N GLU A 11 24.26 -14.38 -23.20
CA GLU A 11 24.08 -15.26 -22.03
C GLU A 11 24.73 -14.70 -20.77
N ASN A 12 25.93 -14.11 -20.89
CA ASN A 12 26.60 -13.46 -19.76
C ASN A 12 25.95 -12.12 -19.36
N ALA A 13 25.31 -11.41 -20.30
CA ALA A 13 24.48 -10.23 -19.99
C ALA A 13 23.17 -10.59 -19.24
N ASN A 14 22.73 -11.85 -19.33
CA ASN A 14 21.49 -12.35 -18.73
C ASN A 14 21.69 -12.99 -17.34
N LYS A 15 22.89 -12.93 -16.77
CA LYS A 15 23.20 -13.47 -15.44
C LYS A 15 23.67 -12.33 -14.54
N HIS A 16 22.96 -12.12 -13.44
CA HIS A 16 23.37 -11.13 -12.43
C HIS A 16 23.85 -11.89 -11.20
N SER A 17 25.01 -11.51 -10.67
CA SER A 17 25.47 -12.03 -9.39
C SER A 17 24.69 -11.36 -8.25
N CYS A 18 24.15 -12.19 -7.36
CA CYS A 18 23.43 -11.73 -6.18
C CYS A 18 23.97 -12.47 -4.96
N THR A 19 24.19 -11.76 -3.86
CA THR A 19 24.64 -12.36 -2.60
C THR A 19 23.51 -13.16 -1.95
N ILE A 20 23.86 -14.23 -1.22
CA ILE A 20 22.87 -15.04 -0.49
C ILE A 20 22.13 -14.18 0.55
N GLU A 21 22.79 -13.20 1.16
CA GLU A 21 22.15 -12.22 2.05
C GLU A 21 21.00 -11.47 1.36
N MET A 22 21.23 -10.99 0.13
CA MET A 22 20.23 -10.28 -0.66
C MET A 22 19.08 -11.19 -1.08
N ILE A 23 19.35 -12.46 -1.43
CA ILE A 23 18.31 -13.44 -1.76
C ILE A 23 17.40 -13.69 -0.56
N ALA A 24 17.98 -13.89 0.62
CA ALA A 24 17.21 -14.10 1.85
C ALA A 24 16.32 -12.89 2.19
N PHE A 25 16.85 -11.67 2.04
CA PHE A 25 16.05 -10.45 2.16
C PHE A 25 14.91 -10.39 1.14
N ASN A 26 15.21 -10.64 -0.14
CA ASN A 26 14.21 -10.59 -1.22
C ASN A 26 13.09 -11.61 -0.97
N ALA A 27 13.41 -12.84 -0.55
CA ALA A 27 12.41 -13.86 -0.23
C ALA A 27 11.49 -13.41 0.91
N TYR A 28 12.06 -12.94 2.03
CA TYR A 28 11.29 -12.39 3.15
C TYR A 28 10.37 -11.24 2.67
N PHE A 29 10.93 -10.26 1.96
CA PHE A 29 10.21 -9.06 1.55
C PHE A 29 9.10 -9.37 0.54
N ILE A 30 9.36 -10.25 -0.45
CA ILE A 30 8.36 -10.66 -1.45
C ILE A 30 7.20 -11.40 -0.79
N ILE A 31 7.48 -12.38 0.09
CA ILE A 31 6.42 -13.14 0.77
C ILE A 31 5.53 -12.17 1.58
N MET A 32 6.13 -11.28 2.36
CA MET A 32 5.38 -10.32 3.18
C MET A 32 4.57 -9.33 2.33
N LEU A 33 5.11 -8.86 1.20
CA LEU A 33 4.39 -8.00 0.27
C LEU A 33 3.24 -8.72 -0.42
N VAL A 34 3.38 -9.98 -0.82
CA VAL A 34 2.30 -10.76 -1.44
C VAL A 34 1.17 -10.97 -0.42
N LEU A 35 1.50 -11.40 0.80
CA LEU A 35 0.50 -11.60 1.84
C LEU A 35 -0.33 -10.34 2.12
N LYS A 36 0.36 -9.19 2.29
CA LYS A 36 -0.33 -7.93 2.59
C LYS A 36 -0.95 -7.28 1.36
N GLY A 37 -0.38 -7.49 0.18
CA GLY A 37 -0.90 -6.99 -1.10
C GLY A 37 -2.18 -7.68 -1.53
N LEU A 38 -2.30 -8.99 -1.28
CA LEU A 38 -3.49 -9.81 -1.54
C LEU A 38 -4.53 -9.76 -0.41
N GLY A 39 -4.26 -9.04 0.69
CA GLY A 39 -5.23 -8.85 1.77
C GLY A 39 -5.33 -10.01 2.79
N PHE A 40 -4.37 -10.95 2.81
CA PHE A 40 -4.39 -12.03 3.81
C PHE A 40 -4.18 -11.50 5.23
N THR A 41 -5.09 -11.86 6.12
CA THR A 41 -5.10 -11.46 7.55
C THR A 41 -5.01 -12.64 8.51
N SER A 42 -5.50 -13.83 8.13
CA SER A 42 -5.60 -15.01 8.99
C SER A 42 -5.58 -16.32 8.17
N GLY A 43 -5.59 -17.47 8.84
CA GLY A 43 -5.62 -18.81 8.23
C GLY A 43 -4.26 -19.50 8.07
N ILE A 44 -4.29 -20.78 7.71
CA ILE A 44 -3.09 -21.64 7.67
C ILE A 44 -2.06 -21.19 6.61
N VAL A 45 -2.53 -20.72 5.45
CA VAL A 45 -1.69 -20.18 4.38
C VAL A 45 -0.96 -18.93 4.87
N TYR A 46 -1.69 -18.02 5.54
CA TYR A 46 -1.12 -16.81 6.12
C TYR A 46 -0.06 -17.12 7.18
N GLN A 47 -0.37 -18.01 8.13
CA GLN A 47 0.56 -18.41 9.20
C GLN A 47 1.82 -19.11 8.66
N THR A 48 1.65 -20.05 7.73
CA THR A 48 2.78 -20.78 7.12
C THR A 48 3.69 -19.85 6.33
N ALA A 49 3.12 -18.96 5.52
CA ALA A 49 3.89 -18.01 4.74
C ALA A 49 4.65 -17.02 5.64
N ILE A 50 4.06 -16.56 6.75
CA ILE A 50 4.77 -15.77 7.76
C ILE A 50 5.94 -16.55 8.36
N ALA A 51 5.73 -17.80 8.75
CA ALA A 51 6.79 -18.62 9.32
C ALA A 51 7.98 -18.76 8.35
N VAL A 52 7.71 -19.02 7.07
CA VAL A 52 8.74 -19.06 6.02
C VAL A 52 9.42 -17.70 5.84
N ALA A 53 8.67 -16.60 5.83
CA ALA A 53 9.25 -15.26 5.71
C ALA A 53 10.20 -14.95 6.88
N PHE A 54 9.79 -15.25 8.12
CA PHE A 54 10.63 -15.03 9.30
C PHE A 54 11.84 -15.96 9.34
N LEU A 55 11.74 -17.17 8.80
CA LEU A 55 12.91 -18.04 8.60
C LEU A 55 13.91 -17.40 7.62
N CYS A 56 13.45 -16.87 6.49
CA CYS A 56 14.30 -16.13 5.56
C CYS A 56 14.96 -14.91 6.23
N LEU A 57 14.22 -14.16 7.06
CA LEU A 57 14.76 -13.05 7.82
C LEU A 57 15.83 -13.49 8.83
N ALA A 58 15.58 -14.57 9.57
CA ALA A 58 16.54 -15.12 10.53
C ALA A 58 17.84 -15.53 9.82
N CYS A 59 17.74 -16.22 8.67
CA CYS A 59 18.88 -16.54 7.82
C CYS A 59 19.62 -15.28 7.38
N LYS A 60 18.90 -14.25 6.90
CA LYS A 60 19.48 -12.97 6.49
C LYS A 60 20.28 -12.32 7.62
N ILE A 61 19.72 -12.29 8.84
CA ILE A 61 20.37 -11.68 10.00
C ILE A 61 21.59 -12.50 10.44
N ALA A 62 21.50 -13.83 10.47
CA ALA A 62 22.59 -14.71 10.89
C ALA A 62 23.82 -14.63 9.97
N ILE A 63 23.56 -14.43 8.68
CA ILE A 63 24.58 -14.36 7.62
C ILE A 63 25.24 -12.97 7.55
N GLY A 64 24.49 -11.90 7.86
CA GLY A 64 24.98 -10.52 7.72
C GLY A 64 26.12 -10.13 8.65
N LYS A 65 26.88 -9.11 8.25
CA LYS A 65 27.94 -8.48 9.05
C LYS A 65 27.41 -7.19 9.69
N TYR A 66 27.72 -7.01 10.97
CA TYR A 66 27.20 -5.91 11.78
C TYR A 66 28.28 -5.38 12.72
N ASN A 67 28.30 -4.06 12.97
CA ASN A 67 29.11 -3.53 14.06
C ASN A 67 28.44 -3.80 15.43
N ASN A 68 29.18 -3.62 16.52
CA ASN A 68 28.69 -3.95 17.86
C ASN A 68 27.42 -3.16 18.23
N ILE A 69 27.31 -1.89 17.83
CA ILE A 69 26.12 -1.07 18.07
C ILE A 69 24.91 -1.64 17.33
N GLN A 70 25.06 -1.97 16.05
CA GLN A 70 24.01 -2.58 15.24
C GLN A 70 23.53 -3.90 15.86
N LYS A 71 24.45 -4.75 16.33
CA LYS A 71 24.09 -6.02 17.01
C LYS A 71 23.24 -5.78 18.25
N VAL A 72 23.66 -4.86 19.11
CA VAL A 72 22.93 -4.50 20.34
C VAL A 72 21.56 -3.93 20.00
N VAL A 73 21.49 -3.00 19.04
CA VAL A 73 20.22 -2.40 18.62
C VAL A 73 19.27 -3.45 18.07
N ILE A 74 19.71 -4.29 17.13
CA ILE A 74 18.89 -5.37 16.53
C ILE A 74 18.36 -6.29 17.63
N LEU A 75 19.22 -6.75 18.54
CA LEU A 75 18.82 -7.65 19.62
C LEU A 75 17.81 -6.97 20.55
N ALA A 76 18.09 -5.75 21.00
CA ALA A 76 17.24 -5.02 21.93
C ALA A 76 15.85 -4.74 21.36
N VAL A 77 15.77 -4.22 20.12
CA VAL A 77 14.46 -3.89 19.50
C VAL A 77 13.68 -5.15 19.12
N THR A 78 14.35 -6.23 18.72
CA THR A 78 13.68 -7.50 18.38
C THR A 78 13.11 -8.17 19.62
N ILE A 79 13.90 -8.23 20.71
CA ILE A 79 13.43 -8.75 22.00
C ILE A 79 12.23 -7.93 22.50
N LEU A 80 12.33 -6.59 22.44
CA LEU A 80 11.24 -5.71 22.82
C LEU A 80 9.98 -5.97 21.98
N ALA A 81 10.11 -6.09 20.65
CA ALA A 81 8.99 -6.39 19.78
C ALA A 81 8.32 -7.74 20.10
N VAL A 82 9.10 -8.76 20.42
CA VAL A 82 8.57 -10.07 20.85
C VAL A 82 7.81 -9.95 22.17
N PHE A 83 8.33 -9.21 23.15
CA PHE A 83 7.60 -8.95 24.39
C PHE A 83 6.29 -8.19 24.15
N CYS A 84 6.31 -7.18 23.27
CA CYS A 84 5.10 -6.43 22.93
C CYS A 84 4.06 -7.32 22.24
N TRP A 85 4.49 -8.16 21.29
CA TRP A 85 3.60 -9.15 20.66
C TRP A 85 3.02 -10.14 21.69
N ARG A 86 3.83 -10.66 22.61
CA ARG A 86 3.36 -11.57 23.66
C ARG A 86 2.35 -10.90 24.61
N SER A 87 2.52 -9.61 24.89
CA SER A 87 1.65 -8.84 25.78
C SER A 87 0.35 -8.37 25.11
N SER A 88 0.38 -8.12 23.79
CA SER A 88 -0.74 -7.54 23.04
C SER A 88 -1.50 -8.53 22.16
N GLY A 89 -0.93 -9.71 21.89
CA GLY A 89 -1.46 -10.64 20.89
C GLY A 89 -1.28 -10.17 19.44
N ASP A 90 -0.78 -8.95 19.20
CA ASP A 90 -0.71 -8.35 17.88
C ASP A 90 0.68 -8.45 17.22
N LEU A 91 0.70 -8.87 15.96
CA LEU A 91 1.92 -9.05 15.16
C LEU A 91 2.40 -7.74 14.49
N GLY A 92 1.61 -6.67 14.50
CA GLY A 92 1.92 -5.42 13.79
C GLY A 92 3.26 -4.81 14.20
N THR A 93 3.55 -4.78 15.50
CA THR A 93 4.82 -4.26 16.03
C THR A 93 6.03 -5.09 15.59
N LEU A 94 5.89 -6.42 15.58
CA LEU A 94 6.91 -7.34 15.11
C LEU A 94 7.16 -7.17 13.60
N PHE A 95 6.12 -6.97 12.80
CA PHE A 95 6.25 -6.65 11.38
C PHE A 95 6.96 -5.31 11.14
N CYS A 96 6.72 -4.30 11.97
CA CYS A 96 7.43 -3.02 11.87
C CYS A 96 8.93 -3.19 12.10
N ILE A 97 9.30 -3.80 13.23
CA ILE A 97 10.70 -3.97 13.61
C ILE A 97 11.43 -4.90 12.65
N SER A 98 10.81 -6.01 12.23
CA SER A 98 11.41 -6.96 11.30
C SER A 98 11.81 -6.30 9.96
N LEU A 99 10.96 -5.42 9.41
CA LEU A 99 11.30 -4.69 8.19
C LEU A 99 12.47 -3.73 8.41
N ILE A 100 12.48 -2.96 9.50
CA ILE A 100 13.58 -2.03 9.83
C ILE A 100 14.92 -2.78 9.93
N VAL A 101 14.98 -3.86 10.71
CA VAL A 101 16.24 -4.61 10.93
C VAL A 101 16.69 -5.33 9.66
N SER A 102 15.77 -5.71 8.78
CA SER A 102 16.10 -6.41 7.53
C SER A 102 16.89 -5.56 6.53
N MET A 103 16.89 -4.22 6.66
CA MET A 103 17.43 -3.29 5.65
C MET A 103 18.98 -3.19 5.57
N LYS A 104 19.74 -3.84 6.47
CA LYS A 104 21.22 -3.81 6.40
C LYS A 104 21.72 -4.30 5.05
N ASN A 105 22.63 -3.55 4.42
CA ASN A 105 23.22 -3.81 3.11
C ASN A 105 22.22 -3.83 1.94
N ILE A 106 21.01 -3.30 2.13
CA ILE A 106 19.99 -3.22 1.09
C ILE A 106 19.78 -1.77 0.66
N GLY A 107 19.97 -1.49 -0.63
CA GLY A 107 19.71 -0.16 -1.19
C GLY A 107 18.22 0.13 -1.31
N LYS A 108 17.78 1.34 -0.92
CA LYS A 108 16.36 1.77 -1.02
C LYS A 108 15.77 1.50 -2.40
N GLU A 109 16.47 1.90 -3.46
CA GLU A 109 15.99 1.76 -4.85
C GLU A 109 15.71 0.32 -5.26
N HIS A 110 16.50 -0.63 -4.78
CA HIS A 110 16.26 -2.05 -5.00
C HIS A 110 14.95 -2.50 -4.34
N VAL A 111 14.72 -2.11 -3.10
CA VAL A 111 13.48 -2.42 -2.37
C VAL A 111 12.26 -1.79 -3.02
N PHE A 112 12.36 -0.51 -3.41
CA PHE A 112 11.28 0.19 -4.12
C PHE A 112 10.96 -0.47 -5.47
N ARG A 113 11.96 -1.02 -6.17
CA ARG A 113 11.78 -1.76 -7.43
C ARG A 113 11.04 -3.08 -7.22
N ILE A 114 11.45 -3.89 -6.24
CA ILE A 114 10.74 -5.12 -5.89
C ILE A 114 9.31 -4.80 -5.47
N GLY A 115 9.14 -3.79 -4.61
CA GLY A 115 7.85 -3.30 -4.15
C GLY A 115 6.94 -2.91 -5.31
N ALA A 116 7.43 -2.12 -6.26
CA ALA A 116 6.66 -1.72 -7.44
C ALA A 116 6.13 -2.94 -8.22
N VAL A 117 6.97 -3.94 -8.49
CA VAL A 117 6.55 -5.12 -9.27
C VAL A 117 5.56 -5.99 -8.50
N VAL A 118 5.92 -6.41 -7.28
CA VAL A 118 5.13 -7.37 -6.49
C VAL A 118 3.80 -6.75 -6.06
N TRP A 119 3.82 -5.48 -5.64
CA TRP A 119 2.61 -4.78 -5.22
C TRP A 119 1.69 -4.49 -6.41
N THR A 120 2.22 -4.13 -7.58
CA THR A 120 1.41 -3.97 -8.81
C THR A 120 0.72 -5.29 -9.15
N ALA A 121 1.48 -6.40 -9.20
CA ALA A 121 0.94 -7.70 -9.55
C ALA A 121 -0.16 -8.14 -8.57
N SER A 122 0.09 -7.98 -7.27
CA SER A 122 -0.89 -8.33 -6.22
C SER A 122 -2.14 -7.45 -6.31
N PHE A 123 -1.98 -6.13 -6.48
CA PHE A 123 -3.09 -5.18 -6.57
C PHE A 123 -3.96 -5.44 -7.80
N ILE A 124 -3.36 -5.69 -8.98
CA ILE A 124 -4.08 -6.01 -10.21
C ILE A 124 -4.80 -7.35 -10.09
N ALA A 125 -4.12 -8.39 -9.58
CA ALA A 125 -4.71 -9.72 -9.42
C ALA A 125 -5.95 -9.66 -8.51
N LEU A 126 -5.83 -8.99 -7.36
CA LEU A 126 -6.94 -8.84 -6.42
C LEU A 126 -8.08 -8.01 -7.03
N THR A 127 -7.78 -6.85 -7.61
CA THR A 127 -8.79 -5.98 -8.25
C THR A 127 -9.54 -6.71 -9.35
N LEU A 128 -8.83 -7.39 -10.26
CA LEU A 128 -9.45 -8.13 -11.36
C LEU A 128 -10.28 -9.32 -10.86
N SER A 129 -9.79 -10.07 -9.86
CA SER A 129 -10.55 -11.20 -9.30
C SER A 129 -11.92 -10.75 -8.78
N GLN A 130 -11.99 -9.57 -8.18
CA GLN A 130 -13.18 -9.01 -7.57
C GLN A 130 -14.12 -8.39 -8.61
N LEU A 131 -13.58 -7.74 -9.64
CA LEU A 131 -14.36 -7.27 -10.79
C LEU A 131 -14.96 -8.44 -11.58
N LEU A 132 -14.27 -9.58 -11.66
CA LEU A 132 -14.73 -10.82 -12.30
C LEU A 132 -15.65 -11.70 -11.44
N ASN A 133 -16.01 -11.26 -10.23
CA ASN A 133 -16.85 -12.04 -9.29
C ASN A 133 -16.25 -13.40 -8.85
N LEU A 134 -14.91 -13.53 -8.81
CA LEU A 134 -14.26 -14.81 -8.44
C LEU A 134 -14.19 -15.06 -6.93
N GLY A 135 -14.87 -14.27 -6.10
CA GLY A 135 -14.91 -14.42 -4.64
C GLY A 135 -15.94 -13.52 -3.98
N THR A 136 -16.05 -13.61 -2.64
CA THR A 136 -16.89 -12.71 -1.84
C THR A 136 -16.37 -11.28 -1.93
N ARG A 137 -17.30 -10.32 -2.00
CA ARG A 137 -16.97 -8.91 -2.14
C ARG A 137 -17.10 -8.23 -0.79
N ASP A 138 -16.00 -7.68 -0.30
CA ASP A 138 -16.04 -6.80 0.85
C ASP A 138 -16.55 -5.42 0.43
N PHE A 139 -17.55 -4.91 1.15
CA PHE A 139 -18.14 -3.60 0.91
C PHE A 139 -18.65 -2.97 2.20
N VAL A 140 -18.88 -1.65 2.13
CA VAL A 140 -19.59 -0.90 3.17
C VAL A 140 -20.64 -0.01 2.52
N ILE A 141 -21.89 -0.05 2.97
CA ILE A 141 -22.93 0.89 2.54
C ILE A 141 -22.95 2.07 3.52
N HIS A 142 -22.79 3.29 2.99
CA HIS A 142 -22.64 4.49 3.81
C HIS A 142 -23.23 5.69 3.07
N SER A 143 -23.82 6.64 3.81
CA SER A 143 -24.38 7.87 3.22
C SER A 143 -23.28 8.92 2.97
N LYS A 144 -22.93 9.21 1.72
CA LYS A 144 -21.83 10.13 1.39
C LYS A 144 -22.22 11.23 0.42
N PHE A 145 -21.66 12.42 0.63
CA PHE A 145 -21.68 13.56 -0.30
C PHE A 145 -23.08 13.97 -0.81
N GLY A 146 -24.13 13.77 -0.01
CA GLY A 146 -25.51 14.08 -0.41
C GLY A 146 -26.07 13.16 -1.50
N LEU A 147 -25.39 12.07 -1.85
CA LEU A 147 -25.87 11.07 -2.81
C LEU A 147 -26.84 10.04 -2.19
N GLY A 148 -27.05 10.13 -0.87
CA GLY A 148 -27.70 9.10 -0.06
C GLY A 148 -26.77 7.89 0.14
N TYR A 149 -27.36 6.74 0.46
CA TYR A 149 -26.62 5.49 0.63
C TYR A 149 -26.00 5.03 -0.69
N ILE A 150 -24.69 4.76 -0.66
CA ILE A 150 -23.92 4.21 -1.78
C ILE A 150 -23.15 2.98 -1.33
N ILE A 151 -22.93 2.03 -2.24
CA ILE A 151 -22.00 0.92 -2.00
C ILE A 151 -20.57 1.47 -2.10
N ARG A 152 -19.75 1.19 -1.11
CA ARG A 152 -18.31 1.44 -1.15
C ARG A 152 -17.62 0.09 -1.27
N TRP A 153 -17.04 -0.18 -2.43
CA TRP A 153 -16.38 -1.45 -2.69
C TRP A 153 -14.95 -1.42 -2.16
N ALA A 154 -14.52 -2.50 -1.52
CA ALA A 154 -13.15 -2.67 -1.07
C ALA A 154 -12.28 -3.46 -2.07
N LEU A 155 -12.87 -4.04 -3.11
CA LEU A 155 -12.19 -4.78 -4.20
C LEU A 155 -11.16 -5.77 -3.67
N GLY A 156 -11.56 -6.58 -2.67
CA GLY A 156 -10.75 -7.66 -2.08
C GLY A 156 -9.87 -7.23 -0.91
N TYR A 157 -9.86 -5.94 -0.57
CA TYR A 157 -9.31 -5.49 0.71
C TYR A 157 -10.37 -5.53 1.81
N SER A 158 -9.94 -5.59 3.06
CA SER A 158 -10.84 -5.66 4.22
C SER A 158 -11.77 -4.46 4.40
N HIS A 159 -11.44 -3.31 3.81
CA HIS A 159 -12.24 -2.09 3.92
C HIS A 159 -11.96 -1.13 2.74
N PRO A 160 -12.94 -0.34 2.27
CA PRO A 160 -12.74 0.60 1.16
C PRO A 160 -11.62 1.62 1.40
N ASN A 161 -11.38 2.03 2.65
CA ASN A 161 -10.26 2.93 2.94
C ASN A 161 -8.91 2.28 2.64
N VAL A 162 -8.79 0.99 2.98
CA VAL A 162 -7.57 0.20 2.78
C VAL A 162 -7.26 0.04 1.30
N LEU A 163 -8.26 -0.11 0.44
CA LEU A 163 -8.10 -0.14 -1.01
C LEU A 163 -7.40 1.13 -1.54
N GLN A 164 -7.86 2.32 -1.14
CA GLN A 164 -7.28 3.59 -1.56
C GLN A 164 -5.85 3.78 -1.02
N ILE A 165 -5.61 3.36 0.23
CA ILE A 165 -4.27 3.38 0.85
C ILE A 165 -3.31 2.42 0.12
N ALA A 166 -3.78 1.22 -0.24
CA ALA A 166 -3.00 0.24 -0.99
C ALA A 166 -2.62 0.78 -2.38
N TYR A 167 -3.53 1.49 -3.04
CA TYR A 167 -3.23 2.19 -4.29
C TYR A 167 -2.23 3.34 -4.09
N THR A 168 -2.37 4.13 -3.03
CA THR A 168 -1.42 5.23 -2.74
C THR A 168 -0.02 4.68 -2.44
N THR A 169 0.05 3.54 -1.76
CA THR A 169 1.29 2.79 -1.53
C THR A 169 1.92 2.34 -2.85
N LEU A 170 1.11 1.87 -3.81
CA LEU A 170 1.56 1.55 -5.16
C LEU A 170 2.18 2.77 -5.86
N VAL A 171 1.54 3.93 -5.72
CA VAL A 171 2.05 5.20 -6.28
C VAL A 171 3.40 5.56 -5.67
N PHE A 172 3.61 5.37 -4.36
CA PHE A 172 4.92 5.62 -3.74
C PHE A 172 6.01 4.76 -4.35
N TYR A 173 5.74 3.47 -4.56
CA TYR A 173 6.70 2.57 -5.20
C TYR A 173 7.12 3.04 -6.58
N TRP A 174 6.16 3.39 -7.43
CA TRP A 174 6.45 3.83 -8.80
C TRP A 174 7.08 5.21 -8.87
N MET A 175 6.60 6.16 -8.09
CA MET A 175 7.08 7.54 -8.12
C MET A 175 8.52 7.67 -7.59
N TYR A 176 8.93 6.84 -6.64
CA TYR A 176 10.31 6.79 -6.17
C TYR A 176 11.29 6.37 -7.28
N LEU A 177 10.84 5.52 -8.22
CA LEU A 177 11.63 5.01 -9.34
C LEU A 177 11.60 5.92 -10.59
N VAL A 178 10.87 7.03 -10.54
CA VAL A 178 10.89 8.03 -11.62
C VAL A 178 12.26 8.71 -11.64
N HIS A 179 12.77 8.95 -12.85
CA HIS A 179 14.01 9.69 -13.09
C HIS A 179 13.70 10.97 -13.87
N PRO A 180 13.47 12.11 -13.17
CA PRO A 180 13.12 13.37 -13.82
C PRO A 180 14.25 13.93 -14.68
N ASP A 181 13.86 14.61 -15.76
CA ASP A 181 14.78 15.45 -16.52
C ASP A 181 14.83 16.83 -15.87
N SER A 182 15.87 17.05 -15.06
CA SER A 182 16.04 18.27 -14.27
C SER A 182 16.36 19.50 -15.11
N SER A 183 16.72 19.33 -16.39
CA SER A 183 16.98 20.45 -17.31
C SER A 183 15.70 21.13 -17.80
N LYS A 184 14.54 20.49 -17.63
CA LYS A 184 13.26 20.96 -18.13
C LYS A 184 12.39 21.48 -16.99
N PRO A 185 11.48 22.43 -17.25
CA PRO A 185 10.44 22.77 -16.29
C PRO A 185 9.47 21.59 -16.13
N LEU A 186 8.83 21.47 -14.96
CA LEU A 186 8.00 20.31 -14.58
C LEU A 186 6.92 19.97 -15.62
N HIS A 187 6.26 20.99 -16.16
CA HIS A 187 5.20 20.83 -17.16
C HIS A 187 5.70 20.34 -18.53
N LYS A 188 7.00 20.47 -18.85
CA LYS A 188 7.61 19.95 -20.09
C LYS A 188 8.33 18.62 -19.91
N ASP A 189 8.57 18.20 -18.68
CA ASP A 189 9.22 16.94 -18.37
C ASP A 189 8.24 15.77 -18.46
N LYS A 190 8.10 15.25 -19.68
CA LYS A 190 7.25 14.08 -19.98
C LYS A 190 7.56 12.86 -19.10
N LYS A 191 8.80 12.69 -18.63
CA LYS A 191 9.18 11.56 -17.77
C LYS A 191 8.60 11.66 -16.37
N THR A 192 8.25 12.87 -15.92
CA THR A 192 7.68 13.12 -14.58
C THR A 192 6.18 13.39 -14.65
N ILE A 193 5.72 14.23 -15.57
CA ILE A 193 4.30 14.61 -15.66
C ILE A 193 3.41 13.43 -16.02
N LEU A 194 3.90 12.50 -16.84
CA LEU A 194 3.09 11.37 -17.30
C LEU A 194 2.84 10.36 -16.15
N PRO A 195 3.85 9.93 -15.36
CA PRO A 195 3.59 9.19 -14.12
C PRO A 195 2.64 9.89 -13.14
N VAL A 196 2.78 11.20 -12.94
CA VAL A 196 1.87 11.99 -12.08
C VAL A 196 0.44 11.98 -12.62
N LEU A 197 0.26 12.16 -13.93
CA LEU A 197 -1.07 12.11 -14.53
C LEU A 197 -1.70 10.71 -14.40
N PHE A 198 -0.92 9.66 -14.66
CA PHE A 198 -1.40 8.28 -14.48
C PHE A 198 -1.76 7.98 -13.02
N SER A 199 -0.99 8.49 -12.06
CA SER A 199 -1.34 8.32 -10.65
C SER A 199 -2.60 9.08 -10.27
N VAL A 200 -2.86 10.26 -10.86
CA VAL A 200 -4.12 11.00 -10.65
C VAL A 200 -5.30 10.21 -11.21
N VAL A 201 -5.20 9.76 -12.47
CA VAL A 201 -6.28 8.99 -13.12
C VAL A 201 -6.58 7.71 -12.35
N GLY A 202 -5.56 6.96 -11.94
CA GLY A 202 -5.78 5.75 -11.15
C GLY A 202 -6.31 6.06 -9.74
N THR A 203 -5.89 7.15 -9.10
CA THR A 203 -6.46 7.60 -7.81
C THR A 203 -7.95 7.87 -7.94
N LEU A 204 -8.38 8.57 -9.00
CA LEU A 204 -9.78 8.88 -9.26
C LEU A 204 -10.58 7.62 -9.56
N TYR A 205 -10.01 6.67 -10.30
CA TYR A 205 -10.64 5.37 -10.57
C TYR A 205 -10.84 4.57 -9.27
N ILE A 206 -9.84 4.47 -8.41
CA ILE A 206 -9.98 3.75 -7.13
C ILE A 206 -10.90 4.51 -6.17
N PHE A 207 -10.90 5.84 -6.21
CA PHE A 207 -11.82 6.66 -5.42
C PHE A 207 -13.28 6.45 -5.85
N LEU A 208 -13.53 6.29 -7.16
CA LEU A 208 -14.86 5.98 -7.68
C LEU A 208 -15.43 4.71 -7.03
N TYR A 209 -14.62 3.72 -6.69
CA TYR A 209 -15.06 2.51 -6.00
C TYR A 209 -15.08 2.67 -4.48
N SER A 210 -14.02 3.20 -3.89
CA SER A 210 -13.83 3.22 -2.44
C SER A 210 -14.59 4.32 -1.71
N PHE A 211 -14.79 5.47 -2.37
CA PHE A 211 -15.21 6.73 -1.76
C PHE A 211 -14.42 7.03 -0.46
N SER A 212 -13.13 6.68 -0.45
CA SER A 212 -12.26 6.85 0.71
C SER A 212 -11.69 8.26 0.77
N THR A 213 -12.25 9.10 1.66
CA THR A 213 -11.76 10.45 1.89
C THR A 213 -10.37 10.48 2.52
N THR A 214 -10.11 9.59 3.49
CA THR A 214 -8.81 9.50 4.18
C THR A 214 -7.71 9.05 3.22
N GLY A 215 -7.96 8.02 2.40
CA GLY A 215 -7.00 7.56 1.39
C GLY A 215 -6.78 8.57 0.27
N LEU A 216 -7.82 9.30 -0.16
CA LEU A 216 -7.66 10.39 -1.13
C LEU A 216 -6.82 11.53 -0.56
N LEU A 217 -7.06 11.91 0.70
CA LEU A 217 -6.30 12.95 1.39
C LEU A 217 -4.81 12.58 1.48
N MET A 218 -4.49 11.32 1.80
CA MET A 218 -3.11 10.80 1.81
C MET A 218 -2.40 11.05 0.47
N TYR A 219 -3.05 10.69 -0.65
CA TYR A 219 -2.54 10.91 -2.00
C TYR A 219 -2.37 12.40 -2.33
N LEU A 220 -3.37 13.23 -1.99
CA LEU A 220 -3.33 14.66 -2.25
C LEU A 220 -2.19 15.35 -1.50
N ILE A 221 -2.02 15.05 -0.21
CA ILE A 221 -0.89 15.57 0.60
C ILE A 221 0.44 15.17 -0.03
N TYR A 222 0.56 13.91 -0.46
CA TYR A 222 1.77 13.42 -1.11
C TYR A 222 2.09 14.17 -2.40
N ILE A 223 1.16 14.21 -3.37
CA ILE A 223 1.40 14.86 -4.66
C ILE A 223 1.61 16.35 -4.50
N PHE A 224 0.83 17.02 -3.64
CA PHE A 224 0.98 18.44 -3.38
C PHE A 224 2.36 18.75 -2.81
N THR A 225 2.79 18.01 -1.78
CA THR A 225 4.12 18.17 -1.18
C THR A 225 5.22 17.90 -2.20
N LEU A 226 5.10 16.82 -2.99
CA LEU A 226 6.08 16.47 -4.02
C LEU A 226 6.20 17.55 -5.10
N VAL A 227 5.08 18.07 -5.61
CA VAL A 227 5.05 19.11 -6.64
C VAL A 227 5.65 20.41 -6.10
N LEU A 228 5.32 20.80 -4.87
CA LEU A 228 5.89 21.99 -4.24
C LEU A 228 7.41 21.88 -4.08
N LEU A 229 7.90 20.76 -3.53
CA LEU A 229 9.34 20.53 -3.34
C LEU A 229 10.08 20.42 -4.68
N GLU A 230 9.46 19.81 -5.69
CA GLU A 230 10.05 19.64 -7.01
C GLU A 230 10.11 20.95 -7.80
N LYS A 231 9.08 21.79 -7.70
CA LYS A 231 9.11 23.15 -8.28
C LYS A 231 10.31 23.92 -7.73
N ARG A 232 10.46 23.93 -6.39
CA ARG A 232 11.54 24.62 -5.70
C ARG A 232 12.93 24.12 -6.09
N ARG A 233 13.09 22.79 -6.21
CA ARG A 233 14.33 22.17 -6.68
C ARG A 233 14.69 22.61 -8.10
N ARG A 234 13.71 22.68 -9.01
CA ARG A 234 13.93 23.09 -10.41
C ARG A 234 14.24 24.58 -10.54
N ASP A 235 13.74 25.39 -9.63
CA ASP A 235 14.09 26.81 -9.51
C ASP A 235 15.53 27.02 -8.96
N GLY A 236 16.27 25.94 -8.67
CA GLY A 236 17.65 25.99 -8.17
C GLY A 236 17.76 26.37 -6.69
N ALA A 237 16.65 26.49 -5.97
CA ALA A 237 16.63 26.93 -4.58
C ALA A 237 16.78 25.74 -3.60
N GLU A 238 17.78 25.82 -2.72
CA GLU A 238 17.88 24.92 -1.57
C GLU A 238 16.83 25.24 -0.50
N ARG A 239 16.41 24.22 0.27
CA ARG A 239 15.45 24.36 1.38
C ARG A 239 15.98 25.32 2.43
N ARG A 240 15.15 26.29 2.82
CA ARG A 240 15.50 27.23 3.89
C ARG A 240 15.41 26.52 5.24
N GLU A 241 16.19 26.97 6.22
CA GLU A 241 16.16 26.40 7.59
C GLU A 241 14.76 26.43 8.21
N ALA A 242 13.99 27.50 7.99
CA ALA A 242 12.60 27.58 8.45
C ALA A 242 11.70 26.48 7.83
N GLU A 243 11.88 26.17 6.55
CA GLU A 243 11.12 25.11 5.88
C GLU A 243 11.53 23.73 6.38
N LYS A 244 12.84 23.53 6.59
CA LYS A 244 13.37 22.30 7.16
C LYS A 244 12.76 22.04 8.54
N LEU A 245 12.72 23.08 9.38
CA LEU A 245 12.09 23.02 10.69
C LEU A 245 10.59 22.72 10.59
N LEU A 246 9.85 23.42 9.72
CA LEU A 246 8.42 23.19 9.52
C LEU A 246 8.13 21.75 9.11
N ILE A 247 8.87 21.20 8.14
CA ILE A 247 8.72 19.80 7.71
C ILE A 247 9.03 18.84 8.87
N ALA A 248 10.09 19.10 9.63
CA ALA A 248 10.46 18.27 10.77
C ALA A 248 9.43 18.32 11.92
N LEU A 249 8.69 19.42 12.07
CA LEU A 249 7.67 19.60 13.10
C LEU A 249 6.33 18.96 12.76
N ILE A 250 6.04 18.65 11.49
CA ILE A 250 4.77 18.00 11.09
C ILE A 250 4.56 16.70 11.88
N PHE A 251 5.57 15.81 11.89
CA PHE A 251 5.48 14.51 12.56
C PHE A 251 5.22 14.61 14.08
N PRO A 252 6.03 15.32 14.89
CA PRO A 252 5.78 15.41 16.33
C PRO A 252 4.44 16.08 16.65
N VAL A 253 4.01 17.08 15.85
CA VAL A 253 2.68 17.68 16.01
C VAL A 253 1.58 16.64 15.78
N CYS A 254 1.67 15.85 14.70
CA CYS A 254 0.70 14.78 14.42
C CYS A 254 0.63 13.74 15.57
N VAL A 255 1.78 13.35 16.11
CA VAL A 255 1.88 12.42 17.24
C VAL A 255 1.22 13.01 18.48
N ILE A 256 1.60 14.22 18.89
CA ILE A 256 1.08 14.90 20.08
C ILE A 256 -0.42 15.12 19.98
N LEU A 257 -0.91 15.62 18.85
CA LEU A 257 -2.34 15.83 18.63
C LEU A 257 -3.13 14.51 18.71
N SER A 258 -2.54 13.40 18.28
CA SER A 258 -3.20 12.09 18.30
C SER A 258 -3.19 11.43 19.67
N THR A 259 -2.11 11.60 20.45
CA THR A 259 -1.94 10.89 21.73
C THR A 259 -2.31 11.74 22.93
N LEU A 260 -1.92 13.01 22.97
CA LEU A 260 -2.20 13.92 24.10
C LEU A 260 -3.43 14.78 23.85
N GLY A 261 -3.69 15.15 22.60
CA GLY A 261 -4.86 15.94 22.20
C GLY A 261 -6.20 15.45 22.78
N PRO A 262 -6.53 14.14 22.69
CA PRO A 262 -7.79 13.60 23.21
C PRO A 262 -8.01 13.81 24.72
N VAL A 263 -6.95 13.99 25.50
CA VAL A 263 -7.02 14.14 26.97
C VAL A 263 -6.90 15.61 27.38
N ILE A 264 -6.10 16.39 26.65
CA ILE A 264 -5.84 17.81 26.96
C ILE A 264 -7.01 18.69 26.53
N LEU A 265 -7.61 18.42 25.36
CA LEU A 265 -8.71 19.20 24.82
C LEU A 265 -10.00 18.96 25.61
N LYS A 266 -10.68 20.03 26.01
CA LYS A 266 -11.94 20.00 26.78
C LYS A 266 -12.97 20.96 26.17
N GLY A 267 -14.25 20.70 26.45
CA GLY A 267 -15.37 21.54 26.00
C GLY A 267 -15.47 21.62 24.49
N GLN A 268 -15.91 22.78 23.98
CA GLN A 268 -16.19 23.00 22.55
C GLN A 268 -15.02 22.67 21.62
N ALA A 269 -13.77 22.88 22.04
CA ALA A 269 -12.60 22.56 21.23
C ALA A 269 -12.47 21.05 20.97
N PHE A 270 -12.81 20.22 21.96
CA PHE A 270 -12.84 18.77 21.79
C PHE A 270 -14.00 18.37 20.88
N ASP A 271 -15.19 18.93 21.07
CA ASP A 271 -16.38 18.57 20.29
C ASP A 271 -16.19 18.87 18.80
N VAL A 272 -15.60 20.02 18.47
CA VAL A 272 -15.26 20.39 17.08
C VAL A 272 -14.29 19.39 16.46
N ILE A 273 -13.21 19.04 17.17
CA ILE A 273 -12.21 18.08 16.67
C ILE A 273 -12.80 16.67 16.56
N ASN A 274 -13.64 16.29 17.52
CA ASN A 274 -14.31 15.00 17.55
C ASN A 274 -15.30 14.85 16.38
N GLN A 275 -16.06 15.90 16.07
CA GLN A 275 -16.95 15.92 14.91
C GLN A 275 -16.16 15.89 13.59
N LEU A 276 -15.09 16.69 13.49
CA LEU A 276 -14.23 16.73 12.30
C LEU A 276 -13.58 15.38 12.00
N MET A 277 -13.24 14.61 13.03
CA MET A 277 -12.56 13.32 12.94
C MET A 277 -13.50 12.11 13.11
N ASN A 278 -14.82 12.30 12.96
CA ASN A 278 -15.83 11.24 13.08
C ASN A 278 -15.65 10.37 14.35
N THR A 279 -15.63 10.98 15.52
CA THR A 279 -15.55 10.33 16.85
C THR A 279 -14.24 9.63 17.22
N ARG A 280 -13.24 9.61 16.33
CA ARG A 280 -11.93 8.97 16.58
C ARG A 280 -11.18 9.52 17.81
N PRO A 281 -11.17 10.83 18.08
CA PRO A 281 -10.60 11.38 19.31
C PRO A 281 -11.30 10.86 20.57
N ALA A 282 -12.63 10.67 20.54
CA ALA A 282 -13.36 10.08 21.67
C ALA A 282 -12.95 8.62 21.92
N LEU A 283 -12.75 7.82 20.87
CA LEU A 283 -12.24 6.46 21.01
C LEU A 283 -10.81 6.47 21.60
N SER A 284 -9.91 7.30 21.08
CA SER A 284 -8.56 7.47 21.64
C SER A 284 -8.59 7.86 23.12
N ARG A 285 -9.49 8.77 23.50
CA ARG A 285 -9.69 9.18 24.90
C ARG A 285 -10.15 8.00 25.76
N TYR A 286 -11.15 7.25 25.29
CA TYR A 286 -11.67 6.06 25.97
C TYR A 286 -10.57 5.04 26.25
N TYR A 287 -9.74 4.73 25.26
CA TYR A 287 -8.61 3.80 25.44
C TYR A 287 -7.64 4.28 26.53
N LEU A 288 -7.27 5.58 26.49
CA LEU A 288 -6.34 6.16 27.44
C LEU A 288 -6.89 6.23 28.87
N THR A 289 -8.16 6.59 29.05
CA THR A 289 -8.75 6.77 30.38
C THR A 289 -9.16 5.45 31.02
N THR A 290 -9.63 4.48 30.23
CA THR A 290 -10.16 3.22 30.75
C THR A 290 -9.07 2.18 30.96
N TYR A 291 -8.14 2.04 30.00
CA TYR A 291 -7.09 1.02 30.09
C TYR A 291 -5.75 1.60 30.53
N GLY A 292 -5.50 2.89 30.29
CA GLY A 292 -4.21 3.50 30.58
C GLY A 292 -3.08 3.00 29.68
N VAL A 293 -1.92 3.64 29.80
CA VAL A 293 -0.72 3.28 29.02
C VAL A 293 0.09 2.24 29.79
N SER A 294 0.47 1.13 29.12
CA SER A 294 1.42 0.15 29.67
C SER A 294 2.80 0.28 29.03
N LEU A 295 3.81 -0.33 29.66
CA LEU A 295 5.18 -0.29 29.17
C LEU A 295 5.37 -1.14 27.89
N LEU A 296 4.69 -2.29 27.79
CA LEU A 296 4.86 -3.32 26.75
C LEU A 296 3.59 -3.57 25.90
N GLY A 297 2.59 -2.72 26.01
CA GLY A 297 1.31 -2.88 25.32
C GLY A 297 0.31 -3.75 26.08
N ARG A 298 -0.91 -3.86 25.55
CA ARG A 298 -1.99 -4.69 26.12
C ARG A 298 -2.78 -5.38 25.01
N ASP A 299 -3.40 -6.49 25.39
CA ASP A 299 -4.36 -7.19 24.54
C ASP A 299 -5.75 -6.54 24.65
N PHE A 300 -6.38 -6.38 23.49
CA PHE A 300 -7.69 -5.79 23.30
C PHE A 300 -8.64 -6.71 22.53
N SER A 301 -8.26 -7.99 22.35
CA SER A 301 -9.01 -9.00 21.60
C SER A 301 -10.42 -9.27 22.13
N SER A 302 -10.68 -8.96 23.40
CA SER A 302 -11.98 -9.13 24.06
C SER A 302 -12.96 -7.96 23.84
N LEU A 303 -12.52 -6.87 23.22
CA LEU A 303 -13.39 -5.72 22.92
C LEU A 303 -14.30 -6.00 21.73
N SER A 304 -15.49 -5.40 21.75
CA SER A 304 -16.42 -5.49 20.64
C SER A 304 -15.84 -4.82 19.39
N ALA A 305 -16.20 -5.35 18.21
CA ALA A 305 -15.74 -4.84 16.92
C ALA A 305 -16.13 -3.37 16.65
N ASN A 306 -17.03 -2.79 17.43
CA ASN A 306 -17.45 -1.39 17.32
C ASN A 306 -16.50 -0.42 18.05
N ILE A 307 -15.59 -0.93 18.87
CA ILE A 307 -14.58 -0.14 19.60
C ILE A 307 -13.22 -0.41 18.94
N THR A 308 -13.00 0.17 17.76
CA THR A 308 -11.74 0.04 17.01
C THR A 308 -10.86 1.26 17.14
N LEU A 309 -9.55 1.03 17.16
CA LEU A 309 -8.57 2.06 17.36
C LEU A 309 -8.04 2.55 16.00
N ASP A 310 -8.77 3.49 15.40
CA ASP A 310 -8.54 4.04 14.07
C ASP A 310 -7.50 5.19 14.05
N CYS A 311 -6.35 4.97 14.70
CA CYS A 311 -5.25 5.93 14.73
C CYS A 311 -3.93 5.18 14.91
N SER A 312 -3.01 5.28 13.95
CA SER A 312 -1.73 4.55 13.98
C SER A 312 -0.88 4.91 15.21
N TYR A 313 -0.84 6.19 15.60
CA TYR A 313 -0.03 6.61 16.75
C TYR A 313 -0.56 6.05 18.06
N MET A 314 -1.88 6.14 18.25
CA MET A 314 -2.53 5.56 19.42
C MET A 314 -2.46 4.04 19.39
N TYR A 315 -2.58 3.42 18.21
CA TYR A 315 -2.41 1.98 18.02
C TYR A 315 -1.03 1.52 18.49
N LEU A 316 0.04 2.20 18.06
CA LEU A 316 1.40 1.88 18.48
C LEU A 316 1.59 2.07 19.99
N LEU A 317 1.00 3.11 20.59
CA LEU A 317 1.07 3.34 22.03
C LEU A 317 0.35 2.25 22.83
N MET A 318 -0.86 1.85 22.41
CA MET A 318 -1.69 0.91 23.16
C MET A 318 -1.28 -0.55 22.94
N HIS A 319 -0.98 -0.96 21.70
CA HIS A 319 -0.54 -2.34 21.38
C HIS A 319 0.97 -2.52 21.51
N GLY A 320 1.78 -1.51 21.16
CA GLY A 320 3.25 -1.58 21.25
C GLY A 320 3.83 -1.12 22.58
N GLY A 321 3.03 -0.46 23.42
CA GLY A 321 3.48 0.05 24.71
C GLY A 321 4.36 1.28 24.61
N LEU A 322 4.54 1.94 25.75
CA LEU A 322 5.26 3.20 25.86
C LEU A 322 6.72 3.09 25.40
N LEU A 323 7.41 1.99 25.71
CA LEU A 323 8.83 1.86 25.42
C LEU A 323 9.11 1.79 23.91
N LEU A 324 8.40 0.90 23.20
CA LEU A 324 8.54 0.77 21.75
C LEU A 324 8.04 2.02 21.02
N PHE A 325 6.94 2.60 21.51
CA PHE A 325 6.40 3.86 21.01
C PHE A 325 7.48 4.97 21.04
N LEU A 326 8.09 5.23 22.20
CA LEU A 326 9.10 6.29 22.32
C LEU A 326 10.31 6.05 21.40
N ILE A 327 10.80 4.81 21.33
CA ILE A 327 11.93 4.44 20.45
C ILE A 327 11.59 4.75 18.99
N LEU A 328 10.42 4.33 18.51
CA LEU A 328 10.02 4.55 17.12
C LEU A 328 9.74 6.03 16.82
N ILE A 329 9.07 6.76 17.71
CA ILE A 329 8.81 8.19 17.51
C ILE A 329 10.13 8.98 17.44
N ILE A 330 11.08 8.71 18.33
CA ILE A 330 12.41 9.35 18.30
C ILE A 330 13.15 8.98 17.02
N ALA A 331 13.15 7.69 16.64
CA ALA A 331 13.83 7.24 15.43
C ALA A 331 13.23 7.88 14.16
N TYR A 332 11.90 7.99 14.08
CA TYR A 332 11.21 8.70 13.00
C TYR A 332 11.56 10.18 12.95
N PHE A 333 11.54 10.87 14.09
CA PHE A 333 11.91 12.28 14.15
C PHE A 333 13.35 12.51 13.68
N CYS A 334 14.30 11.71 14.16
CA CYS A 334 15.70 11.79 13.74
C CYS A 334 15.87 11.47 12.24
N MET A 335 15.16 10.46 11.73
CA MET A 335 15.15 10.15 10.30
C MET A 335 14.61 11.32 9.47
N ILE A 336 13.50 11.95 9.88
CA ILE A 336 12.92 13.08 9.15
C ILE A 336 13.92 14.23 9.09
N LYS A 337 14.53 14.59 10.22
CA LYS A 337 15.57 15.63 10.27
C LYS A 337 16.73 15.31 9.31
N TRP A 338 17.27 14.10 9.41
CA TRP A 338 18.35 13.63 8.54
C TRP A 338 17.98 13.64 7.04
N THR A 339 16.75 13.28 6.70
CA THR A 339 16.27 13.31 5.31
C THR A 339 16.11 14.75 4.81
N VAL A 340 15.60 15.66 5.64
CA VAL A 340 15.39 17.06 5.28
C VAL A 340 16.71 17.81 5.07
N ASP A 341 17.74 17.47 5.84
CA ASP A 341 19.08 18.06 5.79
C ASP A 341 19.93 17.56 4.60
N GLN A 342 19.51 16.49 3.93
CA GLN A 342 20.18 16.00 2.73
C GLN A 342 20.00 16.92 1.53
N LYS A 343 20.90 16.76 0.55
CA LYS A 343 20.84 17.47 -0.74
C LYS A 343 19.49 17.26 -1.43
N THR A 344 18.93 18.36 -1.93
CA THR A 344 17.64 18.37 -2.63
C THR A 344 17.75 17.61 -3.95
N THR A 345 17.21 16.41 -3.98
CA THR A 345 17.09 15.55 -5.17
C THR A 345 15.66 15.09 -5.34
N TRP A 346 15.30 14.58 -6.52
CA TRP A 346 13.97 13.98 -6.73
C TRP A 346 13.66 12.91 -5.69
N LYS A 347 14.56 11.95 -5.50
CA LYS A 347 14.38 10.85 -4.54
C LYS A 347 14.20 11.38 -3.13
N ASN A 348 15.01 12.33 -2.72
CA ASN A 348 14.90 12.97 -1.42
C ASN A 348 13.57 13.75 -1.24
N ASN A 349 13.13 14.51 -2.24
CA ASN A 349 11.82 15.17 -2.22
C ASN A 349 10.68 14.16 -2.14
N ASN A 350 10.82 13.02 -2.82
CA ASN A 350 9.87 11.92 -2.78
C ASN A 350 9.79 11.30 -1.37
N GLU A 351 10.94 11.04 -0.75
CA GLU A 351 11.03 10.55 0.64
C GLU A 351 10.36 11.51 1.62
N ILE A 352 10.62 12.82 1.51
CA ILE A 352 9.97 13.83 2.36
C ILE A 352 8.45 13.85 2.13
N ALA A 353 8.00 13.83 0.87
CA ALA A 353 6.58 13.83 0.55
C ALA A 353 5.87 12.57 1.11
N MET A 354 6.51 11.39 1.05
CA MET A 354 6.01 10.19 1.69
C MET A 354 5.93 10.38 3.21
N LEU A 355 6.99 10.85 3.86
CA LEU A 355 7.03 11.05 5.31
C LEU A 355 5.94 12.02 5.80
N VAL A 356 5.72 13.12 5.09
CA VAL A 356 4.65 14.09 5.39
C VAL A 356 3.27 13.46 5.21
N SER A 357 3.03 12.80 4.07
CA SER A 357 1.75 12.12 3.79
C SER A 357 1.40 11.05 4.83
N PHE A 358 2.37 10.22 5.21
CA PHE A 358 2.19 9.23 6.27
C PHE A 358 1.91 9.86 7.63
N SER A 359 2.60 10.97 7.96
CA SER A 359 2.43 11.63 9.26
C SER A 359 0.98 12.11 9.46
N PHE A 360 0.38 12.73 8.44
CA PHE A 360 -1.01 13.16 8.51
C PHE A 360 -1.99 11.99 8.50
N THR A 361 -1.78 11.01 7.61
CA THR A 361 -2.76 9.93 7.44
C THR A 361 -2.76 8.98 8.64
N ALA A 362 -1.61 8.80 9.30
CA ALA A 362 -1.46 8.02 10.54
C ALA A 362 -2.35 8.52 11.69
N ILE A 363 -2.79 9.78 11.68
CA ILE A 363 -3.74 10.32 12.66
C ILE A 363 -5.08 9.60 12.57
N SER A 364 -5.49 9.21 11.35
CA SER A 364 -6.85 8.79 11.02
C SER A 364 -6.96 7.33 10.59
N GLU A 365 -5.85 6.63 10.40
CA GLU A 365 -5.91 5.23 9.94
C GLU A 365 -4.83 4.43 10.68
N PRO A 366 -5.07 3.16 11.05
CA PRO A 366 -4.13 2.36 11.84
C PRO A 366 -2.99 1.72 11.01
N PHE A 367 -3.06 1.82 9.68
CA PHE A 367 -2.18 1.07 8.76
C PHE A 367 -0.67 1.33 8.92
N ALA A 368 -0.25 2.48 9.48
CA ALA A 368 1.16 2.81 9.56
C ALA A 368 1.93 1.88 10.53
N PHE A 369 1.26 1.37 11.58
CA PHE A 369 1.86 0.49 12.58
C PHE A 369 1.11 -0.82 12.83
N ASN A 370 -0.13 -0.99 12.33
CA ASN A 370 -0.89 -2.25 12.40
C ASN A 370 -0.52 -3.22 11.25
N THR A 371 -0.35 -2.71 10.03
CA THR A 371 -0.01 -3.52 8.83
C THR A 371 1.23 -2.98 8.12
N SER A 372 2.37 -3.09 8.80
CA SER A 372 3.66 -2.43 8.54
C SER A 372 4.14 -2.43 7.09
N PHE A 373 3.84 -3.45 6.28
CA PHE A 373 4.29 -3.50 4.88
C PHE A 373 3.54 -2.56 3.93
N LYS A 374 2.42 -1.97 4.38
CA LYS A 374 1.79 -0.82 3.70
C LYS A 374 2.54 0.48 4.00
N ASN A 375 3.35 0.51 5.07
CA ASN A 375 4.14 1.66 5.46
C ASN A 375 5.54 1.63 4.85
N VAL A 376 5.66 2.17 3.64
CA VAL A 376 6.95 2.25 2.92
C VAL A 376 7.99 3.13 3.63
N THR A 377 7.58 4.01 4.56
CA THR A 377 8.54 4.84 5.31
C THR A 377 9.41 4.01 6.27
N LEU A 378 9.00 2.79 6.63
CA LEU A 378 9.83 1.87 7.41
C LEU A 378 11.07 1.41 6.64
N ILE A 379 11.01 1.35 5.30
CA ILE A 379 12.16 1.09 4.42
C ILE A 379 13.18 2.24 4.58
N LEU A 380 12.68 3.48 4.63
CA LEU A 380 13.50 4.67 4.84
C LEU A 380 14.13 4.66 6.24
N LEU A 381 13.36 4.24 7.25
CA LEU A 381 13.82 4.18 8.64
C LEU A 381 14.91 3.12 8.84
N GLY A 382 14.73 1.93 8.27
CA GLY A 382 15.76 0.90 8.25
C GLY A 382 17.03 1.35 7.52
N TYR A 383 16.88 2.00 6.37
CA TYR A 383 18.03 2.57 5.66
C TYR A 383 18.76 3.63 6.50
N TYR A 384 18.03 4.56 7.10
CA TYR A 384 18.56 5.59 7.99
C TYR A 384 19.36 5.00 9.16
N LEU A 385 18.80 3.99 9.85
CA LEU A 385 19.44 3.32 10.98
C LEU A 385 20.85 2.81 10.61
N TYR A 386 20.98 2.17 9.46
CA TYR A 386 22.26 1.59 9.04
C TYR A 386 23.24 2.62 8.48
N GLN A 387 22.76 3.70 7.86
CA GLN A 387 23.62 4.80 7.42
C GLN A 387 24.22 5.56 8.60
N VAL A 388 23.42 5.89 9.62
CA VAL A 388 23.92 6.62 10.79
C VAL A 388 24.79 5.73 11.66
N SER A 389 24.51 4.43 11.77
CA SER A 389 25.31 3.54 12.60
C SER A 389 26.61 3.05 11.94
N ALA A 390 26.78 3.19 10.61
CA ALA A 390 27.94 2.68 9.89
C ALA A 390 29.30 3.20 10.39
N PRO A 391 29.48 4.49 10.76
CA PRO A 391 30.79 5.00 11.19
C PRO A 391 31.29 4.46 12.55
N TYR A 392 30.44 3.83 13.36
CA TYR A 392 30.73 3.53 14.76
C TYR A 392 31.43 2.18 15.02
N GLY A 393 32.14 1.62 14.04
CA GLY A 393 33.04 0.50 14.27
C GLY A 393 33.12 -0.50 13.13
N VAL A 394 34.02 -1.48 13.30
CA VAL A 394 34.27 -2.53 12.31
C VAL A 394 33.13 -3.55 12.31
N GLU A 395 32.68 -3.91 11.11
CA GLU A 395 31.64 -4.91 10.94
C GLU A 395 32.18 -6.32 11.16
N LYS A 396 31.49 -7.08 12.02
CA LYS A 396 31.79 -8.48 12.32
C LYS A 396 30.54 -9.33 12.14
N ALA A 397 30.70 -10.52 11.59
CA ALA A 397 29.62 -11.50 11.50
C ALA A 397 29.07 -11.87 12.89
N TRP A 398 27.82 -12.33 12.95
CA TRP A 398 27.32 -13.06 14.13
C TRP A 398 27.99 -14.43 14.22
N ILE A 399 27.97 -15.16 13.10
CA ILE A 399 28.56 -16.48 12.97
C ILE A 399 29.53 -16.44 11.78
N PRO A 400 30.86 -16.49 12.01
CA PRO A 400 31.86 -16.31 10.94
C PRO A 400 31.68 -17.25 9.75
N ILE A 401 31.36 -18.52 10.00
CA ILE A 401 31.15 -19.55 8.97
C ILE A 401 29.96 -19.20 8.06
N LEU A 402 28.86 -18.71 8.63
CA LEU A 402 27.67 -18.34 7.85
C LEU A 402 27.90 -17.07 7.02
N SER A 403 28.74 -16.15 7.49
CA SER A 403 29.04 -14.93 6.73
C SER A 403 29.79 -15.20 5.43
N GLN A 404 30.67 -16.21 5.41
CA GLN A 404 31.33 -16.66 4.19
C GLN A 404 30.33 -17.21 3.17
N ILE A 405 29.24 -17.84 3.63
CA ILE A 405 28.15 -18.30 2.76
C ILE A 405 27.38 -17.09 2.23
N GLY A 406 27.11 -16.08 3.06
CA GLY A 406 26.41 -14.86 2.64
C GLY A 406 27.02 -14.11 1.49
N GLU A 407 28.34 -14.00 1.51
CA GLU A 407 29.13 -13.30 0.51
C GLU A 407 29.27 -14.09 -0.79
N LYS A 408 28.88 -15.37 -0.82
CA LYS A 408 28.86 -16.14 -2.06
C LYS A 408 27.88 -15.49 -3.04
N GLU A 409 28.42 -15.12 -4.18
CA GLU A 409 27.63 -14.66 -5.31
C GLU A 409 27.01 -15.87 -6.02
N VAL A 410 25.68 -15.88 -6.06
CA VAL A 410 24.93 -16.84 -6.87
C VAL A 410 24.54 -16.14 -8.16
N SER A 411 24.85 -16.78 -9.29
CA SER A 411 24.39 -16.34 -10.59
C SER A 411 22.91 -16.69 -10.73
N ILE A 412 22.05 -15.67 -10.70
CA ILE A 412 20.61 -15.85 -10.90
C ILE A 412 20.28 -15.37 -12.33
N PRO A 413 19.39 -16.09 -13.06
CA PRO A 413 18.84 -15.56 -14.30
C PRO A 413 18.32 -14.15 -14.06
N ASN A 414 18.76 -13.19 -14.86
CA ASN A 414 18.36 -11.80 -14.76
C ASN A 414 16.92 -11.65 -15.26
N THR A 415 15.97 -12.13 -14.46
CA THR A 415 14.52 -12.01 -14.67
C THR A 415 14.13 -10.55 -14.84
N TRP A 416 14.85 -9.63 -14.18
CA TRP A 416 14.69 -8.21 -14.41
C TRP A 416 15.09 -7.79 -15.82
N ALA A 417 16.25 -8.19 -16.33
CA ALA A 417 16.62 -7.91 -17.72
C ALA A 417 15.60 -8.51 -18.70
N ARG A 418 15.08 -9.71 -18.45
CA ARG A 418 14.01 -10.30 -19.26
C ARG A 418 12.72 -9.47 -19.21
N PHE A 419 12.32 -9.00 -18.02
CA PHE A 419 11.15 -8.14 -17.85
C PHE A 419 11.34 -6.78 -18.53
N VAL A 420 12.52 -6.17 -18.40
CA VAL A 420 12.87 -4.92 -19.06
C VAL A 420 12.87 -5.09 -20.58
N GLN A 421 13.50 -6.15 -21.09
CA GLN A 421 13.48 -6.48 -22.53
C GLN A 421 12.04 -6.70 -23.03
N PHE A 422 11.21 -7.43 -22.29
CA PHE A 422 9.81 -7.63 -22.63
C PHE A 422 9.02 -6.32 -22.64
N LYS A 423 9.20 -5.47 -21.61
CA LYS A 423 8.60 -4.14 -21.54
C LYS A 423 9.06 -3.26 -22.71
N GLU A 424 10.36 -3.25 -23.03
CA GLU A 424 10.91 -2.49 -24.14
C GLU A 424 10.34 -2.95 -25.49
N ARG A 425 10.19 -4.27 -25.68
CA ARG A 425 9.52 -4.84 -26.87
C ARG A 425 8.06 -4.39 -26.95
N ILE A 426 7.30 -4.45 -25.85
CA ILE A 426 5.93 -3.95 -25.82
C ILE A 426 5.88 -2.44 -26.12
N CYS A 427 6.74 -1.64 -25.49
CA CYS A 427 6.79 -0.20 -25.74
C CYS A 427 7.20 0.12 -27.18
N HIS A 428 8.10 -0.66 -27.77
CA HIS A 428 8.50 -0.52 -29.16
C HIS A 428 7.33 -0.86 -30.10
N ALA A 429 6.67 -2.00 -29.87
CA ALA A 429 5.48 -2.40 -30.63
C ALA A 429 4.35 -1.36 -30.51
N ALA A 430 4.06 -0.88 -29.31
CA ALA A 430 3.06 0.16 -29.07
C ALA A 430 3.37 1.48 -29.80
N LYS A 431 4.65 1.83 -29.96
CA LYS A 431 5.06 3.02 -30.74
C LYS A 431 4.99 2.77 -32.25
N LYS A 432 5.52 1.64 -32.73
CA LYS A 432 5.55 1.25 -34.14
C LYS A 432 4.13 1.07 -34.69
N TYR A 433 3.26 0.42 -33.92
CA TYR A 433 1.88 0.09 -34.25
C TYR A 433 0.87 0.98 -33.51
N ARG A 434 1.21 2.24 -33.27
CA ARG A 434 0.39 3.16 -32.44
C ARG A 434 -1.06 3.30 -32.89
N PHE A 435 -1.31 3.33 -34.21
CA PHE A 435 -2.65 3.51 -34.75
C PHE A 435 -3.53 2.26 -34.58
N PRO A 436 -3.13 1.04 -34.96
CA PRO A 436 -3.94 -0.15 -34.72
C PRO A 436 -4.07 -0.47 -33.23
N VAL A 437 -3.03 -0.26 -32.42
CA VAL A 437 -3.10 -0.47 -30.95
C VAL A 437 -4.11 0.48 -30.31
N ALA A 438 -4.09 1.77 -30.68
CA ALA A 438 -5.04 2.75 -30.17
C ALA A 438 -6.45 2.54 -30.73
N GLY A 439 -6.58 2.21 -32.02
CA GLY A 439 -7.87 1.99 -32.68
C GLY A 439 -8.62 0.79 -32.11
N ILE A 440 -7.95 -0.37 -32.04
CA ILE A 440 -8.55 -1.60 -31.49
C ILE A 440 -8.82 -1.45 -29.99
N GLY A 441 -7.87 -0.87 -29.24
CA GLY A 441 -8.05 -0.62 -27.81
C GLY A 441 -9.25 0.28 -27.52
N THR A 442 -9.39 1.38 -28.27
CA THR A 442 -10.51 2.32 -28.11
C THR A 442 -11.84 1.69 -28.52
N ALA A 443 -11.87 0.98 -29.65
CA ALA A 443 -13.08 0.29 -30.09
C ALA A 443 -13.53 -0.77 -29.07
N ALA A 444 -12.61 -1.58 -28.56
CA ALA A 444 -12.90 -2.58 -27.55
C ALA A 444 -13.37 -1.94 -26.22
N ALA A 445 -12.78 -0.81 -25.83
CA ALA A 445 -13.23 -0.05 -24.66
C ALA A 445 -14.66 0.46 -24.82
N VAL A 446 -15.00 1.06 -25.97
CA VAL A 446 -16.35 1.57 -26.24
C VAL A 446 -17.38 0.43 -26.29
N ILE A 447 -17.06 -0.68 -26.95
CA ILE A 447 -17.93 -1.86 -27.01
C ILE A 447 -18.15 -2.43 -25.61
N GLY A 448 -17.09 -2.59 -24.83
CA GLY A 448 -17.16 -3.07 -23.45
C GLY A 448 -18.03 -2.17 -22.56
N MET A 449 -17.86 -0.85 -22.68
CA MET A 449 -18.69 0.12 -21.96
C MET A 449 -20.16 0.03 -22.35
N ALA A 450 -20.44 -0.01 -23.67
CA ALA A 450 -21.80 -0.08 -24.19
C ALA A 450 -22.50 -1.37 -23.75
N ALA A 451 -21.80 -2.51 -23.78
CA ALA A 451 -22.34 -3.80 -23.34
C ALA A 451 -22.83 -3.74 -21.87
N VAL A 452 -22.04 -3.12 -20.98
CA VAL A 452 -22.41 -3.00 -19.56
C VAL A 452 -23.51 -1.95 -19.33
N LEU A 453 -23.47 -0.82 -20.03
CA LEU A 453 -24.49 0.22 -19.85
C LEU A 453 -25.85 -0.17 -20.40
N ILE A 454 -25.89 -0.95 -21.48
CA ILE A 454 -27.13 -1.41 -22.12
C ILE A 454 -27.67 -2.68 -21.42
N GLY A 455 -26.80 -3.62 -21.02
CA GLY A 455 -27.23 -4.94 -20.52
C GLY A 455 -26.79 -5.31 -19.10
N GLY A 456 -25.97 -4.51 -18.42
CA GLY A 456 -25.16 -5.00 -17.29
C GLY A 456 -25.70 -4.74 -15.87
N TYR A 457 -26.76 -3.96 -15.68
CA TYR A 457 -27.33 -3.73 -14.34
C TYR A 457 -28.83 -3.44 -14.41
N SER A 458 -29.64 -4.38 -13.96
CA SER A 458 -31.11 -4.24 -13.82
C SER A 458 -31.55 -3.98 -12.39
N ALA A 459 -30.65 -4.14 -11.42
CA ALA A 459 -30.98 -4.01 -10.01
C ALA A 459 -31.51 -2.60 -9.67
N THR A 460 -32.62 -2.57 -8.95
CA THR A 460 -33.30 -1.38 -8.42
C THR A 460 -33.40 -1.42 -6.89
N ARG A 461 -33.16 -2.59 -6.29
CA ARG A 461 -33.15 -2.81 -4.84
C ARG A 461 -31.89 -3.59 -4.43
N ALA A 462 -31.34 -3.30 -3.26
CA ALA A 462 -30.19 -3.98 -2.71
C ALA A 462 -30.52 -4.43 -1.28
N ILE A 463 -30.22 -5.70 -0.98
CA ILE A 463 -30.37 -6.29 0.33
C ILE A 463 -28.98 -6.66 0.81
N ALA A 464 -28.55 -6.07 1.92
CA ALA A 464 -27.19 -6.19 2.40
C ALA A 464 -27.15 -6.47 3.90
N ARG A 465 -26.12 -7.21 4.31
CA ARG A 465 -25.85 -7.52 5.71
C ARG A 465 -25.70 -6.24 6.55
N ARG A 466 -26.38 -6.19 7.70
CA ARG A 466 -26.38 -5.00 8.57
C ARG A 466 -24.99 -4.61 9.07
N ILE A 467 -24.11 -5.58 9.35
CA ILE A 467 -22.74 -5.31 9.82
C ILE A 467 -21.91 -4.52 8.81
N SER A 468 -22.25 -4.63 7.52
CA SER A 468 -21.59 -3.93 6.42
C SER A 468 -22.27 -2.60 6.07
N CYS A 469 -23.20 -2.12 6.90
CA CYS A 469 -23.98 -0.92 6.64
C CYS A 469 -23.83 0.08 7.78
N GLU A 470 -23.71 1.36 7.42
CA GLU A 470 -23.86 2.44 8.39
C GLU A 470 -25.29 2.44 8.95
N THR A 471 -25.39 2.49 10.28
CA THR A 471 -26.64 2.37 11.02
C THR A 471 -27.08 3.74 11.53
N ASP A 472 -27.60 4.58 10.63
CA ASP A 472 -28.42 5.69 11.10
C ASP A 472 -29.78 5.13 11.58
N LEU A 473 -29.93 5.10 12.91
CA LEU A 473 -31.08 5.08 13.83
C LEU A 473 -32.52 4.63 13.44
N SER A 474 -32.84 4.19 12.22
CA SER A 474 -34.25 3.90 11.86
C SER A 474 -34.53 2.81 10.82
N SER A 475 -33.54 2.07 10.32
CA SER A 475 -33.81 0.97 9.39
C SER A 475 -34.12 -0.34 10.14
N THR A 476 -35.36 -0.80 10.02
CA THR A 476 -35.81 -2.10 10.57
C THR A 476 -35.02 -3.22 9.92
N SER A 477 -34.33 -4.02 10.73
CA SER A 477 -33.67 -5.24 10.26
C SER A 477 -34.70 -6.24 9.77
N VAL A 478 -34.42 -6.86 8.63
CA VAL A 478 -35.25 -7.92 8.03
C VAL A 478 -34.45 -9.21 8.08
N TYR A 479 -35.12 -10.31 8.40
CA TYR A 479 -34.56 -11.65 8.40
C TYR A 479 -35.18 -12.42 7.24
N TYR A 480 -34.38 -13.21 6.55
CA TYR A 480 -34.82 -13.99 5.41
C TYR A 480 -34.40 -15.44 5.61
N THR A 481 -35.26 -16.36 5.21
CA THR A 481 -34.91 -17.78 5.10
C THR A 481 -34.02 -18.04 3.88
N GLU A 482 -33.28 -19.14 3.86
CA GLU A 482 -32.44 -19.50 2.70
C GLU A 482 -33.26 -19.58 1.40
N LYS A 483 -34.50 -20.09 1.49
CA LYS A 483 -35.42 -20.20 0.34
C LYS A 483 -35.83 -18.84 -0.21
N GLU A 484 -36.05 -17.85 0.66
CA GLU A 484 -36.41 -16.49 0.25
C GLU A 484 -35.22 -15.80 -0.43
N ILE A 485 -34.01 -15.95 0.11
CA ILE A 485 -32.79 -15.41 -0.50
C ILE A 485 -32.52 -16.03 -1.88
N ASP A 486 -32.73 -17.34 -2.04
CA ASP A 486 -32.57 -17.99 -3.33
C ASP A 486 -33.62 -17.56 -4.37
N ALA A 487 -34.82 -17.19 -3.93
CA ALA A 487 -35.81 -16.55 -4.80
C ALA A 487 -35.37 -15.13 -5.19
N LEU A 488 -34.87 -14.35 -4.24
CA LEU A 488 -34.40 -12.98 -4.46
C LEU A 488 -33.15 -12.92 -5.35
N ARG A 489 -32.22 -13.89 -5.24
CA ARG A 489 -31.04 -13.99 -6.11
C ARG A 489 -31.39 -14.27 -7.58
N LYS A 490 -32.57 -14.83 -7.85
CA LYS A 490 -33.07 -15.05 -9.21
C LYS A 490 -33.77 -13.82 -9.78
N ASP A 491 -34.17 -12.86 -8.93
CA ASP A 491 -34.76 -11.61 -9.36
C ASP A 491 -33.66 -10.66 -9.87
N PRO A 492 -33.65 -10.32 -11.17
CA PRO A 492 -32.64 -9.42 -11.74
C PRO A 492 -32.75 -7.98 -11.21
N GLU A 493 -33.85 -7.61 -10.54
CA GLU A 493 -34.03 -6.30 -9.91
C GLU A 493 -33.46 -6.23 -8.48
N VAL A 494 -33.08 -7.36 -7.89
CA VAL A 494 -32.61 -7.43 -6.50
C VAL A 494 -31.14 -7.84 -6.45
N LEU A 495 -30.33 -7.00 -5.80
CA LEU A 495 -28.93 -7.28 -5.49
C LEU A 495 -28.82 -7.78 -4.05
N VAL A 496 -28.61 -9.08 -3.86
CA VAL A 496 -28.34 -9.67 -2.54
C VAL A 496 -26.83 -9.67 -2.27
N LEU A 497 -26.42 -9.10 -1.15
CA LEU A 497 -25.00 -8.91 -0.80
C LEU A 497 -24.64 -9.58 0.53
N ASN A 498 -23.71 -10.54 0.48
CA ASN A 498 -23.08 -11.23 1.61
C ASN A 498 -24.04 -11.79 2.67
N TYR A 499 -25.20 -12.32 2.26
CA TYR A 499 -26.08 -13.11 3.15
C TYR A 499 -25.33 -14.34 3.68
N GLU A 500 -25.38 -14.58 4.99
CA GLU A 500 -24.73 -15.71 5.67
C GLU A 500 -25.75 -16.76 6.13
N ASP A 501 -26.72 -16.39 6.97
CA ASP A 501 -27.72 -17.30 7.54
C ASP A 501 -29.03 -16.59 7.93
N GLU A 502 -30.01 -17.35 8.43
CA GLU A 502 -31.37 -16.86 8.75
C GLU A 502 -31.40 -15.96 10.01
N ASP A 503 -30.39 -16.05 10.86
CA ASP A 503 -30.23 -15.25 12.08
C ASP A 503 -29.51 -13.91 11.80
N ASP A 504 -28.98 -13.74 10.58
CA ASP A 504 -28.21 -12.56 10.18
C ASP A 504 -29.13 -11.39 9.78
N PRO A 505 -29.11 -10.26 10.50
CA PRO A 505 -29.96 -9.12 10.19
C PRO A 505 -29.55 -8.45 8.87
N MET A 506 -30.51 -8.32 7.95
CA MET A 506 -30.32 -7.66 6.65
C MET A 506 -31.01 -6.28 6.62
N LEU A 507 -30.52 -5.39 5.76
CA LEU A 507 -31.10 -4.08 5.46
C LEU A 507 -31.42 -3.95 3.97
N MET A 508 -32.55 -3.32 3.65
CA MET A 508 -32.98 -3.06 2.29
C MET A 508 -32.70 -1.59 1.90
N PHE A 509 -32.17 -1.40 0.70
CA PHE A 509 -31.87 -0.10 0.11
C PHE A 509 -32.47 -0.01 -1.30
N ASP A 510 -33.16 1.09 -1.60
CA ASP A 510 -33.85 1.37 -2.86
C ASP A 510 -33.41 2.71 -3.48
N ASN A 511 -32.30 3.28 -2.99
CA ASN A 511 -31.78 4.56 -3.48
C ASN A 511 -31.33 4.46 -4.95
N ARG A 512 -32.04 5.15 -5.85
CA ARG A 512 -31.74 5.22 -7.29
C ARG A 512 -30.28 5.60 -7.60
N ASN A 513 -29.69 6.51 -6.82
CA ASN A 513 -28.31 6.98 -7.06
C ASN A 513 -27.28 5.86 -6.89
N MET A 514 -27.54 4.90 -5.99
CA MET A 514 -26.69 3.74 -5.75
C MET A 514 -26.53 2.91 -7.03
N PHE A 515 -27.65 2.60 -7.70
CA PHE A 515 -27.65 1.76 -8.90
C PHE A 515 -27.14 2.48 -10.15
N ILE A 516 -27.38 3.80 -10.27
CA ILE A 516 -26.77 4.60 -11.34
C ILE A 516 -25.25 4.59 -11.20
N LEU A 517 -24.74 4.75 -9.97
CA LEU A 517 -23.31 4.72 -9.70
C LEU A 517 -22.69 3.36 -10.03
N GLU A 518 -23.36 2.25 -9.71
CA GLU A 518 -22.92 0.90 -10.09
C GLU A 518 -22.85 0.70 -11.61
N LYS A 519 -23.84 1.19 -12.36
CA LYS A 519 -23.81 1.17 -13.84
C LYS A 519 -22.61 1.92 -14.39
N VAL A 520 -22.37 3.14 -13.88
CA VAL A 520 -21.24 3.98 -14.30
C VAL A 520 -19.90 3.30 -13.97
N ARG A 521 -19.76 2.75 -12.76
CA ARG A 521 -18.59 1.97 -12.33
C ARG A 521 -18.33 0.79 -13.27
N GLY A 522 -19.36 -0.03 -13.51
CA GLY A 522 -19.29 -1.17 -14.41
C GLY A 522 -18.85 -0.78 -15.81
N GLY A 523 -19.47 0.26 -16.39
CA GLY A 523 -19.12 0.77 -17.71
C GLY A 523 -17.68 1.28 -17.80
N ILE A 524 -17.24 2.09 -16.83
CA ILE A 524 -15.86 2.62 -16.79
C ILE A 524 -14.85 1.49 -16.64
N SER A 525 -15.10 0.52 -15.77
CA SER A 525 -14.21 -0.63 -15.59
C SER A 525 -14.14 -1.53 -16.80
N ALA A 526 -15.27 -1.81 -17.45
CA ALA A 526 -15.30 -2.56 -18.70
C ALA A 526 -14.48 -1.83 -19.77
N ALA A 527 -14.69 -0.52 -19.94
CA ALA A 527 -13.93 0.29 -20.88
C ALA A 527 -12.41 0.21 -20.62
N LEU A 528 -12.01 0.40 -19.36
CA LEU A 528 -10.61 0.43 -18.96
C LEU A 528 -9.92 -0.92 -19.17
N TRP A 529 -10.48 -1.99 -18.60
CA TRP A 529 -9.82 -3.30 -18.58
C TRP A 529 -9.88 -4.02 -19.92
N ILE A 530 -11.01 -3.93 -20.64
CA ILE A 530 -11.12 -4.51 -21.99
C ILE A 530 -10.22 -3.71 -22.95
N GLY A 531 -10.22 -2.38 -22.87
CA GLY A 531 -9.34 -1.54 -23.69
C GLY A 531 -7.86 -1.85 -23.48
N ILE A 532 -7.40 -1.88 -22.22
CA ILE A 532 -6.00 -2.22 -21.88
C ILE A 532 -5.68 -3.65 -22.33
N GLY A 533 -6.54 -4.63 -22.02
CA GLY A 533 -6.35 -6.02 -22.38
C GLY A 533 -6.20 -6.21 -23.89
N SER A 534 -7.10 -5.61 -24.68
CA SER A 534 -7.03 -5.65 -26.15
C SER A 534 -5.78 -4.96 -26.69
N SER A 535 -5.40 -3.79 -26.18
CA SER A 535 -4.17 -3.10 -26.61
C SER A 535 -2.91 -3.93 -26.33
N VAL A 536 -2.84 -4.61 -25.18
CA VAL A 536 -1.71 -5.50 -24.84
C VAL A 536 -1.69 -6.72 -25.76
N LEU A 537 -2.84 -7.35 -26.01
CA LEU A 537 -2.95 -8.50 -26.92
C LEU A 537 -2.50 -8.14 -28.34
N VAL A 538 -2.90 -6.98 -28.85
CA VAL A 538 -2.45 -6.48 -30.17
C VAL A 538 -0.93 -6.27 -30.17
N CYS A 539 -0.36 -5.66 -29.13
CA CYS A 539 1.09 -5.51 -29.03
C CYS A 539 1.81 -6.87 -29.06
N CYS A 540 1.32 -7.86 -28.29
CA CYS A 540 1.89 -9.20 -28.26
C CYS A 540 1.79 -9.90 -29.62
N ALA A 541 0.64 -9.82 -30.29
CA ALA A 541 0.44 -10.39 -31.63
C ALA A 541 1.41 -9.76 -32.65
N MET A 542 1.59 -8.44 -32.60
CA MET A 542 2.53 -7.73 -33.50
C MET A 542 3.99 -8.10 -33.24
N ILE A 543 4.39 -8.30 -31.98
CA ILE A 543 5.73 -8.78 -31.62
C ILE A 543 5.97 -10.19 -32.20
N LEU A 544 4.98 -11.07 -32.12
CA LEU A 544 5.06 -12.42 -32.69
C LEU A 544 5.17 -12.40 -34.22
N ILE A 545 4.40 -11.53 -34.88
CA ILE A 545 4.46 -11.36 -36.34
C ILE A 545 5.83 -10.82 -36.79
N ASP A 546 6.35 -9.79 -36.11
CA ASP A 546 7.67 -9.24 -36.41
C ASP A 546 8.78 -10.30 -36.22
N SER A 547 8.69 -11.08 -35.14
CA SER A 547 9.65 -12.17 -34.86
C SER A 547 9.58 -13.30 -35.89
N ALA A 548 8.41 -13.53 -36.50
CA ALA A 548 8.23 -14.52 -37.56
C ALA A 548 8.77 -14.02 -38.92
N LYS A 549 8.64 -12.72 -39.21
CA LYS A 549 9.18 -12.08 -40.41
C LYS A 549 10.70 -11.95 -40.41
N GLU A 550 11.35 -11.89 -39.25
CA GLU A 550 12.82 -11.87 -39.16
C GLU A 550 13.46 -13.27 -39.30
N LYS A 551 12.66 -14.33 -39.20
CA LYS A 551 13.12 -15.73 -39.32
C LYS A 551 12.96 -16.32 -40.73
N ASN A 552 12.14 -15.70 -41.56
CA ASN A 552 11.99 -15.99 -42.99
C ASN A 552 12.77 -14.96 -43.80
#